data_AF-A0A1A9HI49-F1
#
_entry.id   AF-A0A1A9HI49-F1
#
_cell.length_a   1.000
_cell.length_b   1.000
_cell.length_c   1.000
_cell.angle_alpha   90.00
_cell.angle_beta   90.00
_cell.angle_gamma   90.00
#
_symmetry.space_group_name_H-M   'P 1'
#
loop_
_entity.id
_entity.type
_entity.pdbx_description
1 polymer ?
#
loop_
_entity_poly.entity_id
_entity_poly.type
_entity_poly.pdbx_seq_one_letter_code
_entity_poly.pdbx_strand_id
1 'polypeptide(L)'
;MLIQTHTDSLTAMSPFDLAASSAEGSPDAAESGDAQSGRPTLNDMPPELLEKIGGSMAHSDLMALKMAGSARINAAMEGVLLAKQLAAEISETKTWPELERKLAVSATLDVRHRQWPLIAAARTIAHLQVLPGEVSLMLESLDAASARLPRTAETDHLRRLMRVLQHSDFVEAITADEDIRTVCEACFKDVDLANVLAAVEKIRQGEPVRKVVSEHRLSHDHCACEVLEQFAAMRLLNQAKAGCDVRDLVKDQGLVGYPSTSTLEAFFVDHAAGDMIRAGDTVQQAIERFELQGYDSHHTLHTLAICHAAGDCVSAGEAPLEVAGRFGIKNLFEVRRLARWSGQQEVRTALLSPGAHVGHIAYRNDIQDREFLELMEQLVFERTARQRILSGESCRKVQQEFGIGSDNECNAVVRQMEILSFNEVAAPAVRAGVPVDQVVERFGIRDSSLIRKLALLPTGRANPR
;
A
#
# COMPACT_ATOMS: atom_id res chain seq x y z
N MET A 1 -13.93 -4.09 33.90
CA MET A 1 -13.52 -5.03 34.97
C MET A 1 -14.43 -6.26 35.05
N LEU A 2 -15.75 -6.14 35.29
CA LEU A 2 -16.69 -7.28 35.29
C LEU A 2 -16.80 -8.03 33.93
N ILE A 3 -16.71 -7.30 32.81
CA ILE A 3 -16.73 -7.90 31.46
C ILE A 3 -15.42 -8.67 31.16
N GLN A 4 -14.27 -8.17 31.62
CA GLN A 4 -12.96 -8.79 31.42
C GLN A 4 -12.88 -10.15 32.12
N THR A 5 -13.28 -10.19 33.40
CA THR A 5 -13.30 -11.42 34.21
C THR A 5 -14.24 -12.49 33.65
N HIS A 6 -15.31 -12.10 32.96
CA HIS A 6 -16.20 -13.04 32.28
C HIS A 6 -15.62 -13.58 30.97
N THR A 7 -14.83 -12.78 30.25
CA THR A 7 -14.21 -13.19 28.99
C THR A 7 -13.06 -14.18 29.24
N ASP A 8 -12.27 -13.93 30.29
CA ASP A 8 -11.15 -14.79 30.71
C ASP A 8 -11.64 -16.14 31.29
N SER A 9 -12.80 -16.14 31.96
CA SER A 9 -13.41 -17.38 32.48
C SER A 9 -14.04 -18.26 31.40
N LEU A 10 -14.49 -17.68 30.28
CA LEU A 10 -15.12 -18.42 29.17
C LEU A 10 -14.09 -18.96 28.17
N THR A 11 -12.97 -18.28 27.99
CA THR A 11 -11.84 -18.75 27.15
C THR A 11 -11.08 -19.93 27.77
N ALA A 12 -11.22 -20.15 29.09
CA ALA A 12 -10.65 -21.30 29.80
C ALA A 12 -11.52 -22.58 29.72
N MET A 13 -12.76 -22.50 29.20
CA MET A 13 -13.65 -23.66 29.07
C MET A 13 -13.45 -24.36 27.72
N SER A 14 -13.52 -25.69 27.72
CA SER A 14 -13.49 -26.48 26.48
C SER A 14 -14.70 -26.13 25.59
N PRO A 15 -14.55 -26.06 24.25
CA PRO A 15 -15.67 -25.87 23.33
C PRO A 15 -16.81 -26.88 23.52
N PHE A 16 -16.51 -28.09 24.01
CA PHE A 16 -17.49 -29.12 24.34
C PHE A 16 -18.33 -28.78 25.58
N ASP A 17 -17.76 -28.12 26.58
CA ASP A 17 -18.47 -27.72 27.80
C ASP A 17 -19.43 -26.56 27.51
N LEU A 18 -19.06 -25.67 26.59
CA LEU A 18 -19.91 -24.58 26.10
C LEU A 18 -21.10 -25.08 25.26
N ALA A 19 -20.89 -26.12 24.45
CA ALA A 19 -21.94 -26.74 23.65
C ALA A 19 -22.91 -27.58 24.51
N ALA A 20 -22.41 -28.33 25.49
CA ALA A 20 -23.23 -29.16 26.39
C ALA A 20 -24.19 -28.31 27.24
N SER A 21 -23.76 -27.14 27.71
CA SER A 21 -24.61 -26.18 28.44
C SER A 21 -25.79 -25.63 27.61
N SER A 22 -25.76 -25.75 26.28
CA SER A 22 -26.79 -25.21 25.38
C SER A 22 -27.82 -26.27 24.95
N ALA A 23 -27.57 -27.56 25.24
CA ALA A 23 -28.35 -28.69 24.73
C ALA A 23 -29.25 -29.38 25.77
N GLU A 24 -29.13 -29.05 27.06
CA GLU A 24 -29.96 -29.66 28.11
C GLU A 24 -31.31 -28.94 28.26
N GLY A 25 -32.29 -29.40 27.48
CA GLY A 25 -33.72 -29.15 27.70
C GLY A 25 -34.48 -30.47 27.71
N SER A 26 -34.36 -31.24 28.80
CA SER A 26 -35.15 -32.46 29.01
C SER A 26 -36.52 -32.10 29.61
N PRO A 27 -37.65 -32.44 28.97
CA PRO A 27 -38.98 -32.17 29.51
C PRO A 27 -39.40 -33.37 30.36
N ASP A 28 -38.99 -33.42 31.63
CA ASP A 28 -39.69 -34.14 32.72
C ASP A 28 -38.80 -34.18 33.97
N ALA A 29 -38.87 -33.13 34.78
CA ALA A 29 -38.51 -33.20 36.19
C ALA A 29 -39.23 -32.07 36.93
N ALA A 30 -40.28 -32.43 37.65
CA ALA A 30 -41.02 -31.54 38.54
C ALA A 30 -40.26 -31.35 39.86
N GLU A 31 -40.29 -30.11 40.34
CA GLU A 31 -40.21 -29.70 41.75
C GLU A 31 -38.93 -30.01 42.55
N SER A 32 -37.96 -29.09 42.47
CA SER A 32 -37.33 -28.54 43.69
C SER A 32 -36.90 -27.09 43.45
N GLY A 33 -37.41 -26.19 44.30
CA GLY A 33 -37.10 -24.76 44.26
C GLY A 33 -35.73 -24.50 44.86
N ASP A 34 -34.70 -24.51 44.01
CA ASP A 34 -33.45 -23.80 44.27
C ASP A 34 -33.32 -22.70 43.22
N ALA A 35 -32.96 -21.49 43.67
CA ALA A 35 -32.69 -20.36 42.81
C ALA A 35 -31.48 -20.68 41.92
N GLN A 36 -31.72 -21.33 40.77
CA GLN A 36 -30.75 -21.43 39.70
C GLN A 36 -30.40 -19.99 39.31
N SER A 37 -29.21 -19.55 39.72
CA SER A 37 -28.58 -18.37 39.16
C SER A 37 -28.46 -18.62 37.66
N GLY A 38 -29.38 -18.06 36.88
CA GLY A 38 -29.42 -18.21 35.44
C GLY A 38 -28.13 -17.67 34.86
N ARG A 39 -27.15 -18.56 34.65
CA ARG A 39 -25.92 -18.20 33.96
C ARG A 39 -26.31 -17.95 32.50
N PRO A 40 -26.03 -16.77 31.94
CA PRO A 40 -26.34 -16.49 30.56
C PRO A 40 -25.64 -17.51 29.66
N THR A 41 -26.39 -18.14 28.77
CA THR A 41 -25.87 -19.07 27.77
C THR A 41 -25.25 -18.28 26.60
N LEU A 42 -24.51 -18.95 25.71
CA LEU A 42 -24.03 -18.34 24.46
C LEU A 42 -25.19 -17.77 23.61
N ASN A 43 -26.38 -18.36 23.69
CA ASN A 43 -27.57 -17.86 23.00
C ASN A 43 -28.09 -16.53 23.58
N ASP A 44 -27.72 -16.20 24.81
CA ASP A 44 -28.12 -14.95 25.47
C ASP A 44 -27.11 -13.83 25.21
N MET A 45 -25.92 -14.14 24.68
CA MET A 45 -24.86 -13.17 24.43
C MET A 45 -25.14 -12.31 23.19
N PRO A 46 -24.97 -10.98 23.26
CA PRO A 46 -25.18 -10.11 22.11
C PRO A 46 -24.23 -10.48 20.95
N PRO A 47 -24.65 -10.31 19.68
CA PRO A 47 -23.86 -10.69 18.51
C PRO A 47 -22.42 -10.15 18.52
N GLU A 48 -22.21 -8.93 19.01
CA GLU A 48 -20.91 -8.29 19.11
C GLU A 48 -19.94 -9.06 20.03
N LEU A 49 -20.45 -9.65 21.11
CA LEU A 49 -19.65 -10.44 22.04
C LEU A 49 -19.32 -11.82 21.44
N LEU A 50 -20.28 -12.42 20.73
CA LEU A 50 -20.07 -13.67 20.00
C LEU A 50 -19.02 -13.50 18.91
N GLU A 51 -19.08 -12.42 18.13
CA GLU A 51 -18.08 -12.06 17.12
C GLU A 51 -16.68 -11.87 17.73
N LYS A 52 -16.59 -11.18 18.89
CA LYS A 52 -15.32 -10.97 19.61
C LYS A 52 -14.72 -12.29 20.11
N ILE A 53 -15.55 -13.17 20.69
CA ILE A 53 -15.14 -14.51 21.11
C ILE A 53 -14.65 -15.30 19.89
N GLY A 54 -15.44 -15.32 18.80
CA GLY A 54 -15.09 -16.00 17.57
C GLY A 54 -13.80 -15.49 16.93
N GLY A 55 -13.52 -14.19 17.01
CA GLY A 55 -12.26 -13.59 16.59
C GLY A 55 -11.04 -14.24 17.27
N SER A 56 -11.16 -14.61 18.54
CA SER A 56 -10.06 -15.23 19.30
C SER A 56 -9.89 -16.75 19.11
N MET A 57 -10.92 -17.44 18.62
CA MET A 57 -10.93 -18.91 18.50
C MET A 57 -10.16 -19.42 17.26
N ALA A 58 -9.60 -20.63 17.34
CA ALA A 58 -9.03 -21.30 16.17
C ALA A 58 -10.13 -21.61 15.13
N HIS A 59 -9.76 -21.73 13.85
CA HIS A 59 -10.72 -21.99 12.77
C HIS A 59 -11.49 -23.32 12.97
N SER A 60 -10.83 -24.35 13.49
CA SER A 60 -11.46 -25.64 13.84
C SER A 60 -12.54 -25.49 14.91
N ASP A 61 -12.28 -24.67 15.92
CA ASP A 61 -13.18 -24.49 17.06
C ASP A 61 -14.38 -23.63 16.67
N LEU A 62 -14.17 -22.64 15.80
CA LEU A 62 -15.24 -21.87 15.16
C LEU A 62 -16.17 -22.76 14.33
N MET A 63 -15.61 -23.70 13.56
CA MET A 63 -16.40 -24.65 12.79
C MET A 63 -17.20 -25.58 13.70
N ALA A 64 -16.59 -26.09 14.78
CA ALA A 64 -17.30 -26.89 15.78
C ALA A 64 -18.44 -26.10 16.43
N LEU A 65 -18.20 -24.83 16.78
CA LEU A 65 -19.20 -23.94 17.35
C LEU A 65 -20.34 -23.62 16.36
N LYS A 66 -20.03 -23.43 15.07
CA LYS A 66 -21.04 -23.26 14.00
C LYS A 66 -21.88 -24.52 13.78
N MET A 67 -21.30 -25.70 13.95
CA MET A 67 -22.04 -26.97 13.77
C MET A 67 -22.94 -27.29 14.96
N ALA A 68 -22.54 -26.89 16.17
CA ALA A 68 -23.30 -27.12 17.41
C ALA A 68 -24.22 -25.95 17.80
N GLY A 69 -24.00 -24.76 17.23
CA GLY A 69 -24.66 -23.51 17.62
C GLY A 69 -26.07 -23.34 17.07
N SER A 70 -26.83 -22.43 17.69
CA SER A 70 -28.11 -21.99 17.17
C SER A 70 -27.94 -21.20 15.86
N ALA A 71 -29.01 -21.03 15.08
CA ALA A 71 -28.98 -20.26 13.84
C ALA A 71 -28.40 -18.84 14.02
N ARG A 72 -28.57 -18.22 15.19
CA ARG A 72 -28.01 -16.91 15.52
C ARG A 72 -26.50 -16.95 15.71
N ILE A 73 -25.99 -17.93 16.44
CA ILE A 73 -24.54 -18.16 16.60
C ILE A 73 -23.92 -18.46 15.24
N ASN A 74 -24.60 -19.26 14.43
CA ASN A 74 -24.11 -19.66 13.10
C ASN A 74 -24.00 -18.46 12.16
N ALA A 75 -24.98 -17.55 12.18
CA ALA A 75 -24.94 -16.32 11.39
C ALA A 75 -23.80 -15.38 11.83
N ALA A 76 -23.56 -15.23 13.14
CA ALA A 76 -22.45 -14.44 13.65
C ALA A 76 -21.08 -15.07 13.30
N MET A 77 -20.96 -16.40 13.38
CA MET A 77 -19.70 -17.11 13.11
C MET A 77 -19.37 -17.21 11.62
N GLU A 78 -20.37 -17.16 10.74
CA GLU A 78 -20.18 -17.23 9.28
C GLU A 78 -19.39 -16.05 8.73
N GLY A 79 -19.65 -14.83 9.21
CA GLY A 79 -18.87 -13.64 8.85
C GLY A 79 -17.42 -13.73 9.31
N VAL A 80 -17.20 -14.22 10.53
CA VAL A 80 -15.85 -14.42 11.09
C VAL A 80 -15.09 -15.49 10.30
N LEU A 81 -15.69 -16.64 10.03
CA LEU A 81 -15.05 -17.74 9.29
C LEU A 81 -14.65 -17.33 7.87
N LEU A 82 -15.55 -16.63 7.16
CA LEU A 82 -15.28 -16.14 5.80
C LEU A 82 -14.14 -15.11 5.80
N ALA A 83 -14.08 -14.24 6.80
CA ALA A 83 -12.98 -13.30 6.98
C ALA A 83 -11.63 -13.98 7.26
N LYS A 84 -11.61 -14.99 8.15
CA LYS A 84 -10.39 -15.75 8.46
C LYS A 84 -9.88 -16.52 7.24
N GLN A 85 -10.79 -17.16 6.51
CA GLN A 85 -10.44 -17.91 5.30
C GLN A 85 -9.87 -16.97 4.23
N LEU A 86 -10.54 -15.85 3.97
CA LEU A 86 -10.07 -14.88 2.99
C LEU A 86 -8.72 -14.25 3.39
N ALA A 87 -8.48 -14.02 4.69
CA ALA A 87 -7.19 -13.56 5.19
C ALA A 87 -6.06 -14.59 4.95
N ALA A 88 -6.33 -15.88 5.16
CA ALA A 88 -5.38 -16.95 4.85
C ALA A 88 -5.10 -17.02 3.35
N GLU A 89 -6.14 -16.98 2.52
CA GLU A 89 -6.00 -16.98 1.06
C GLU A 89 -5.19 -15.76 0.56
N ILE A 90 -5.40 -14.58 1.13
CA ILE A 90 -4.63 -13.38 0.80
C ILE A 90 -3.16 -13.53 1.21
N SER A 91 -2.88 -14.16 2.36
CA SER A 91 -1.52 -14.38 2.84
C SER A 91 -0.71 -15.32 1.93
N GLU A 92 -1.38 -16.21 1.21
CA GLU A 92 -0.77 -17.15 0.27
C GLU A 92 -0.61 -16.60 -1.15
N THR A 93 -1.14 -15.41 -1.42
CA THR A 93 -1.13 -14.82 -2.77
C THR A 93 0.27 -14.42 -3.20
N LYS A 94 0.62 -14.80 -4.44
CA LYS A 94 1.95 -14.56 -5.04
C LYS A 94 1.96 -13.50 -6.13
N THR A 95 0.79 -12.99 -6.54
CA THR A 95 0.66 -12.04 -7.65
C THR A 95 -0.35 -10.95 -7.34
N TRP A 96 -0.13 -9.74 -7.87
CA TRP A 96 -1.02 -8.60 -7.65
C TRP A 96 -2.46 -8.79 -8.19
N PRO A 97 -2.69 -9.31 -9.42
CA PRO A 97 -4.06 -9.49 -9.93
C PRO A 97 -4.88 -10.51 -9.14
N GLU A 98 -4.21 -11.44 -8.46
CA GLU A 98 -4.87 -12.37 -7.54
C GLU A 98 -5.24 -11.68 -6.22
N LEU A 99 -4.35 -10.81 -5.72
CA LEU A 99 -4.61 -10.04 -4.50
C LEU A 99 -5.76 -9.06 -4.70
N GLU A 100 -5.81 -8.35 -5.83
CA GLU A 100 -6.92 -7.46 -6.18
C GLU A 100 -8.28 -8.19 -6.20
N ARG A 101 -8.33 -9.39 -6.80
CA ARG A 101 -9.54 -10.20 -6.81
C ARG A 101 -9.97 -10.60 -5.40
N LYS A 102 -9.04 -11.01 -4.55
CA LYS A 102 -9.33 -11.38 -3.16
C LYS A 102 -9.73 -10.16 -2.31
N LEU A 103 -9.14 -9.00 -2.54
CA LEU A 103 -9.55 -7.74 -1.93
C LEU A 103 -10.95 -7.30 -2.38
N ALA A 104 -11.33 -7.55 -3.64
CA ALA A 104 -12.69 -7.31 -4.11
C ALA A 104 -13.72 -8.19 -3.38
N VAL A 105 -13.37 -9.45 -3.08
CA VAL A 105 -14.20 -10.33 -2.22
C VAL A 105 -14.25 -9.81 -0.79
N SER A 106 -13.15 -9.26 -0.26
CA SER A 106 -13.18 -8.64 1.07
C SER A 106 -14.13 -7.45 1.12
N ALA A 107 -14.29 -6.72 0.01
CA ALA A 107 -15.19 -5.58 -0.06
C ALA A 107 -16.68 -5.97 0.00
N THR A 108 -17.02 -7.26 -0.14
CA THR A 108 -18.40 -7.76 0.03
C THR A 108 -18.69 -8.22 1.46
N LEU A 109 -17.68 -8.37 2.32
CA LEU A 109 -17.88 -8.72 3.74
C LEU A 109 -18.56 -7.58 4.49
N ASP A 110 -19.24 -7.89 5.59
CA ASP A 110 -19.66 -6.86 6.54
C ASP A 110 -18.43 -6.09 7.05
N VAL A 111 -18.58 -4.79 7.28
CA VAL A 111 -17.50 -3.88 7.70
C VAL A 111 -16.71 -4.44 8.89
N ARG A 112 -17.39 -5.10 9.84
CA ARG A 112 -16.78 -5.70 11.05
C ARG A 112 -15.83 -6.86 10.72
N HIS A 113 -16.01 -7.51 9.58
CA HIS A 113 -15.28 -8.71 9.17
C HIS A 113 -14.16 -8.41 8.16
N ARG A 114 -14.02 -7.16 7.68
CA ARG A 114 -13.01 -6.79 6.66
C ARG A 114 -11.59 -6.66 7.21
N GLN A 115 -11.43 -6.48 8.52
CA GLN A 115 -10.14 -6.18 9.14
C GLN A 115 -9.09 -7.27 8.87
N TRP A 116 -9.49 -8.54 8.92
CA TRP A 116 -8.59 -9.68 8.81
C TRP A 116 -7.99 -9.82 7.39
N PRO A 117 -8.81 -9.82 6.31
CA PRO A 117 -8.32 -9.75 4.94
C PRO A 117 -7.42 -8.54 4.66
N LEU A 118 -7.74 -7.37 5.22
CA LEU A 118 -6.96 -6.14 5.00
C LEU A 118 -5.59 -6.20 5.69
N ILE A 119 -5.50 -6.73 6.91
CA ILE A 119 -4.23 -6.96 7.59
C ILE A 119 -3.39 -7.98 6.82
N ALA A 120 -4.00 -9.07 6.37
CA ALA A 120 -3.32 -10.04 5.52
C ALA A 120 -2.81 -9.39 4.22
N ALA A 121 -3.62 -8.54 3.58
CA ALA A 121 -3.24 -7.88 2.34
C ALA A 121 -2.08 -6.91 2.54
N ALA A 122 -2.08 -6.13 3.62
CA ALA A 122 -0.97 -5.24 3.95
C ALA A 122 0.35 -6.02 4.11
N ARG A 123 0.30 -7.18 4.78
CA ARG A 123 1.46 -8.08 4.92
C ARG A 123 1.87 -8.69 3.59
N THR A 124 0.93 -9.19 2.79
CA THR A 124 1.20 -9.75 1.46
C THR A 124 1.81 -8.70 0.54
N ILE A 125 1.33 -7.45 0.56
CA ILE A 125 1.89 -6.34 -0.21
C ILE A 125 3.34 -6.08 0.17
N ALA A 126 3.69 -6.14 1.46
CA ALA A 126 5.07 -5.99 1.90
C ALA A 126 5.99 -7.13 1.40
N HIS A 127 5.42 -8.29 1.04
CA HIS A 127 6.15 -9.43 0.50
C HIS A 127 6.15 -9.51 -1.03
N LEU A 128 5.15 -8.92 -1.70
CA LEU A 128 5.14 -8.79 -3.14
C LEU A 128 6.18 -7.70 -3.50
N GLN A 129 7.25 -8.09 -4.19
CA GLN A 129 8.31 -7.19 -4.69
C GLN A 129 7.74 -6.24 -5.75
N VAL A 130 7.01 -5.22 -5.31
CA VAL A 130 6.34 -4.25 -6.18
C VAL A 130 7.23 -3.01 -6.34
N LEU A 131 7.33 -2.50 -7.57
CA LEU A 131 8.19 -1.36 -7.89
C LEU A 131 7.75 -0.10 -7.10
N PRO A 132 8.67 0.79 -6.67
CA PRO A 132 8.33 1.97 -5.85
C PRO A 132 7.24 2.88 -6.45
N GLY A 133 7.14 2.97 -7.78
CA GLY A 133 6.07 3.73 -8.46
C GLY A 133 4.71 3.05 -8.39
N GLU A 134 4.68 1.72 -8.40
CA GLU A 134 3.48 0.92 -8.20
C GLU A 134 3.03 0.95 -6.73
N VAL A 135 3.95 1.13 -5.76
CA VAL A 135 3.60 1.37 -4.35
C VAL A 135 2.71 2.59 -4.15
N SER A 136 2.92 3.67 -4.92
CA SER A 136 2.05 4.85 -4.86
C SER A 136 0.65 4.56 -5.40
N LEU A 137 0.55 3.88 -6.55
CA LEU A 137 -0.74 3.46 -7.13
C LEU A 137 -1.45 2.38 -6.28
N MET A 138 -0.68 1.53 -5.60
CA MET A 138 -1.16 0.54 -4.64
C MET A 138 -1.72 1.23 -3.40
N LEU A 139 -1.01 2.20 -2.83
CA LEU A 139 -1.50 3.02 -1.71
C LEU A 139 -2.73 3.82 -2.12
N GLU A 140 -2.78 4.35 -3.35
CA GLU A 140 -3.95 5.03 -3.92
C GLU A 140 -5.14 4.10 -4.15
N SER A 141 -4.91 2.84 -4.55
CA SER A 141 -5.96 1.83 -4.73
C SER A 141 -6.47 1.30 -3.39
N LEU A 142 -5.57 1.12 -2.42
CA LEU A 142 -5.92 0.86 -1.02
C LEU A 142 -6.67 2.06 -0.42
N ASP A 143 -6.29 3.29 -0.76
CA ASP A 143 -6.95 4.53 -0.36
C ASP A 143 -8.31 4.69 -1.04
N ALA A 144 -8.46 4.32 -2.30
CA ALA A 144 -9.74 4.35 -3.01
C ALA A 144 -10.71 3.26 -2.50
N ALA A 145 -10.18 2.08 -2.14
CA ALA A 145 -10.93 1.03 -1.47
C ALA A 145 -11.29 1.45 -0.02
N SER A 146 -10.36 2.09 0.70
CA SER A 146 -10.53 2.62 2.04
C SER A 146 -11.47 3.83 2.10
N ALA A 147 -11.50 4.66 1.06
CA ALA A 147 -12.38 5.83 0.95
C ALA A 147 -13.85 5.47 0.73
N ARG A 148 -14.12 4.22 0.33
CA ARG A 148 -15.47 3.65 0.23
C ARG A 148 -15.94 2.96 1.52
N LEU A 149 -15.07 2.90 2.54
CA LEU A 149 -15.44 2.46 3.89
C LEU A 149 -16.00 3.67 4.68
N PRO A 150 -16.96 3.47 5.60
CA PRO A 150 -17.12 4.42 6.70
C PRO A 150 -15.77 4.50 7.42
N ARG A 151 -15.25 5.71 7.66
CA ARG A 151 -13.98 5.94 8.36
C ARG A 151 -13.98 5.18 9.69
N THR A 152 -13.30 4.04 9.75
CA THR A 152 -13.02 3.36 11.01
C THR A 152 -11.55 3.57 11.37
N ALA A 153 -11.32 3.76 12.66
CA ALA A 153 -10.12 4.34 13.23
C ALA A 153 -8.84 3.50 12.94
N GLU A 154 -8.95 2.18 12.78
CA GLU A 154 -7.80 1.24 12.77
C GLU A 154 -6.89 1.27 11.52
N THR A 155 -7.42 1.54 10.32
CA THR A 155 -6.56 1.66 9.11
C THR A 155 -5.84 3.01 9.09
N ASP A 156 -6.46 4.01 9.69
CA ASP A 156 -5.83 5.28 10.06
C ASP A 156 -4.75 5.03 11.11
N HIS A 157 -4.94 4.12 12.06
CA HIS A 157 -3.97 3.87 13.14
C HIS A 157 -2.69 3.20 12.67
N LEU A 158 -2.70 2.27 11.71
CA LEU A 158 -1.47 1.65 11.23
C LEU A 158 -0.65 2.63 10.36
N ARG A 159 -1.34 3.45 9.55
CA ARG A 159 -0.73 4.58 8.84
C ARG A 159 -0.27 5.71 9.75
N ARG A 160 -0.99 5.97 10.85
CA ARG A 160 -0.57 6.91 11.91
C ARG A 160 0.63 6.34 12.67
N LEU A 161 0.63 5.06 13.03
CA LEU A 161 1.75 4.37 13.69
C LEU A 161 3.02 4.48 12.83
N MET A 162 2.93 4.21 11.53
CA MET A 162 4.06 4.38 10.60
C MET A 162 4.50 5.83 10.46
N ARG A 163 3.58 6.80 10.38
CA ARG A 163 3.91 8.24 10.39
C ARG A 163 4.50 8.72 11.72
N VAL A 164 4.08 8.11 12.82
CA VAL A 164 4.51 8.40 14.18
C VAL A 164 5.90 7.81 14.43
N LEU A 165 6.19 6.63 13.88
CA LEU A 165 7.55 6.05 13.82
C LEU A 165 8.52 6.89 12.99
N GLN A 166 8.00 7.64 12.00
CA GLN A 166 8.80 8.57 11.20
C GLN A 166 9.05 9.92 11.89
N HIS A 167 8.32 10.23 12.95
CA HIS A 167 8.54 11.44 13.75
C HIS A 167 9.52 11.17 14.90
N SER A 168 10.36 12.17 15.23
CA SER A 168 11.26 12.15 16.40
C SER A 168 10.53 11.89 17.72
N ASP A 169 9.23 12.15 17.74
CA ASP A 169 8.39 12.25 18.92
C ASP A 169 7.50 11.00 19.09
N PHE A 170 7.93 9.84 18.57
CA PHE A 170 7.22 8.54 18.67
C PHE A 170 6.65 8.26 20.07
N VAL A 171 7.45 8.48 21.12
CA VAL A 171 7.04 8.29 22.51
C VAL A 171 5.96 9.29 22.93
N GLU A 172 6.09 10.56 22.53
CA GLU A 172 5.07 11.58 22.84
C GLU A 172 3.76 11.27 22.13
N ALA A 173 3.81 10.81 20.88
CA ALA A 173 2.63 10.45 20.11
C ALA A 173 1.91 9.22 20.68
N ILE A 174 2.62 8.17 21.11
CA ILE A 174 1.98 7.03 21.81
C ILE A 174 1.37 7.47 23.16
N THR A 175 2.05 8.38 23.87
CA THR A 175 1.60 8.83 25.18
C THR A 175 0.40 9.78 25.07
N ALA A 176 0.34 10.60 24.02
CA ALA A 176 -0.68 11.63 23.83
C ALA A 176 -1.93 11.15 23.08
N ASP A 177 -1.82 10.09 22.26
CA ASP A 177 -2.91 9.58 21.42
C ASP A 177 -3.33 8.16 21.88
N GLU A 178 -4.49 8.07 22.53
CA GLU A 178 -5.05 6.83 23.07
C GLU A 178 -5.32 5.78 21.99
N ASP A 179 -5.64 6.22 20.76
CA ASP A 179 -5.89 5.32 19.66
C ASP A 179 -4.59 4.66 19.17
N ILE A 180 -3.51 5.45 19.06
CA ILE A 180 -2.18 4.93 18.72
C ILE A 180 -1.72 3.95 19.80
N ARG A 181 -1.87 4.29 21.07
CA ARG A 181 -1.55 3.41 22.20
C ARG A 181 -2.30 2.08 22.11
N THR A 182 -3.60 2.13 21.86
CA THR A 182 -4.44 0.92 21.74
C THR A 182 -3.96 0.02 20.61
N VAL A 183 -3.53 0.59 19.48
CA VAL A 183 -2.95 -0.19 18.38
C VAL A 183 -1.59 -0.77 18.73
N CYS A 184 -0.73 -0.03 19.42
CA CYS A 184 0.52 -0.57 19.94
C CYS A 184 0.27 -1.76 20.88
N GLU A 185 -0.63 -1.63 21.85
CA GLU A 185 -1.01 -2.71 22.77
C GLU A 185 -1.56 -3.94 22.02
N ALA A 186 -2.34 -3.73 20.95
CA ALA A 186 -2.86 -4.80 20.11
C ALA A 186 -1.78 -5.48 19.24
N CYS A 187 -0.74 -4.74 18.83
CA CYS A 187 0.39 -5.24 18.06
C CYS A 187 1.39 -6.01 18.92
N PHE A 188 1.57 -5.62 20.18
CA PHE A 188 2.53 -6.19 21.13
C PHE A 188 1.84 -7.09 22.16
N LYS A 189 1.03 -8.06 21.70
CA LYS A 189 0.14 -8.84 22.58
C LYS A 189 0.84 -9.54 23.74
N ASP A 190 2.10 -9.92 23.54
CA ASP A 190 2.89 -10.69 24.51
C ASP A 190 3.97 -9.84 25.21
N VAL A 191 3.95 -8.52 24.99
CA VAL A 191 4.96 -7.58 25.50
C VAL A 191 4.29 -6.39 26.16
N ASP A 192 4.74 -6.09 27.38
CA ASP A 192 4.35 -4.86 28.07
C ASP A 192 4.81 -3.63 27.26
N LEU A 193 3.85 -2.82 26.81
CA LEU A 193 4.10 -1.58 26.06
C LEU A 193 5.05 -0.65 26.83
N ALA A 194 5.02 -0.64 28.16
CA ALA A 194 5.95 0.14 28.97
C ALA A 194 7.42 -0.27 28.73
N ASN A 195 7.69 -1.56 28.48
CA ASN A 195 9.03 -2.03 28.14
C ASN A 195 9.46 -1.59 26.75
N VAL A 196 8.55 -1.57 25.77
CA VAL A 196 8.83 -1.07 24.42
C VAL A 196 9.13 0.42 24.46
N LEU A 197 8.33 1.21 25.18
CA LEU A 197 8.56 2.65 25.33
C LEU A 197 9.89 2.96 26.04
N ALA A 198 10.20 2.22 27.12
CA ALA A 198 11.49 2.35 27.79
C ALA A 198 12.67 1.96 26.89
N ALA A 199 12.49 0.93 26.05
CA ALA A 199 13.48 0.55 25.05
C ALA A 199 13.70 1.64 23.99
N VAL A 200 12.63 2.25 23.49
CA VAL A 200 12.73 3.38 22.55
C VAL A 200 13.53 4.53 23.16
N GLU A 201 13.33 4.87 24.43
CA GLU A 201 14.09 5.95 25.07
C GLU A 201 15.58 5.65 25.17
N LYS A 202 15.95 4.41 25.51
CA LYS A 202 17.37 4.00 25.51
C LYS A 202 17.99 4.06 24.12
N ILE A 203 17.26 3.58 23.10
CA ILE A 203 17.71 3.69 21.71
C ILE A 203 17.87 5.16 21.34
N ARG A 204 16.91 6.03 21.69
CA ARG A 204 16.99 7.48 21.46
C ARG A 204 18.25 8.09 22.09
N GLN A 205 18.63 7.62 23.28
CA GLN A 205 19.84 8.04 24.00
C GLN A 205 21.17 7.53 23.41
N GLY A 206 21.14 6.66 22.38
CA GLY A 206 22.37 6.15 21.76
C GLY A 206 22.62 4.66 21.96
N GLU A 207 21.82 3.98 22.78
CA GLU A 207 22.10 2.58 23.09
C GLU A 207 21.83 1.65 21.89
N PRO A 208 22.71 0.66 21.63
CA PRO A 208 22.51 -0.30 20.55
C PRO A 208 21.21 -1.11 20.73
N VAL A 209 20.45 -1.28 19.67
CA VAL A 209 19.14 -1.96 19.66
C VAL A 209 19.24 -3.35 20.28
N ARG A 210 20.24 -4.13 19.88
CA ARG A 210 20.45 -5.50 20.40
C ARG A 210 20.63 -5.54 21.91
N LYS A 211 21.36 -4.57 22.47
CA LYS A 211 21.56 -4.45 23.92
C LYS A 211 20.23 -4.15 24.59
N VAL A 212 19.52 -3.13 24.10
CA VAL A 212 18.22 -2.71 24.64
C VAL A 212 17.18 -3.83 24.57
N VAL A 213 17.04 -4.51 23.43
CA VAL A 213 16.14 -5.65 23.24
C VAL A 213 16.41 -6.76 24.25
N SER A 214 17.68 -7.06 24.53
CA SER A 214 18.06 -8.08 25.52
C SER A 214 17.74 -7.65 26.96
N GLU A 215 18.00 -6.39 27.32
CA GLU A 215 17.75 -5.85 28.65
C GLU A 215 16.26 -5.82 28.99
N HIS A 216 15.42 -5.51 27.99
CA HIS A 216 13.97 -5.43 28.13
C HIS A 216 13.24 -6.74 27.83
N ARG A 217 13.98 -7.85 27.62
CA ARG A 217 13.45 -9.20 27.31
C ARG A 217 12.53 -9.23 26.09
N LEU A 218 12.81 -8.39 25.10
CA LEU A 218 12.00 -8.25 23.88
C LEU A 218 12.43 -9.22 22.77
N SER A 219 13.48 -10.01 22.98
CA SER A 219 14.06 -10.90 21.97
C SER A 219 13.12 -12.00 21.45
N HIS A 220 12.02 -12.25 22.15
CA HIS A 220 11.03 -13.26 21.76
C HIS A 220 9.86 -12.68 20.93
N ASP A 221 9.73 -11.35 20.88
CA ASP A 221 8.68 -10.68 20.11
C ASP A 221 9.30 -10.05 18.85
N HIS A 222 8.99 -10.66 17.70
CA HIS A 222 9.50 -10.23 16.41
C HIS A 222 9.02 -8.83 16.02
N CYS A 223 7.74 -8.50 16.31
CA CYS A 223 7.15 -7.21 16.00
C CYS A 223 7.82 -6.10 16.81
N ALA A 224 8.06 -6.33 18.11
CA ALA A 224 8.76 -5.37 18.96
C ALA A 224 10.19 -5.14 18.49
N CYS A 225 10.92 -6.20 18.12
CA CYS A 225 12.27 -6.08 17.57
C CYS A 225 12.30 -5.27 16.27
N GLU A 226 11.40 -5.58 15.33
CA GLU A 226 11.32 -4.88 14.04
C GLU A 226 11.01 -3.38 14.22
N VAL A 227 10.06 -3.03 15.09
CA VAL A 227 9.72 -1.64 15.39
C VAL A 227 10.91 -0.88 15.99
N LEU A 228 11.63 -1.49 16.93
CA LEU A 228 12.80 -0.87 17.57
C LEU A 228 13.97 -0.71 16.59
N GLU A 229 14.21 -1.70 15.73
CA GLU A 229 15.22 -1.60 14.67
C GLU A 229 14.85 -0.51 13.65
N GLN A 230 13.58 -0.40 13.26
CA GLN A 230 13.12 0.63 12.34
C GLN A 230 13.24 2.04 12.94
N PHE A 231 12.88 2.18 14.22
CA PHE A 231 13.08 3.44 14.95
C PHE A 231 14.56 3.83 15.00
N ALA A 232 15.45 2.87 15.29
CA ALA A 232 16.89 3.11 15.28
C ALA A 232 17.40 3.48 13.88
N ALA A 233 16.97 2.78 12.83
CA ALA A 233 17.29 3.10 11.44
C ALA A 233 16.90 4.54 11.08
N MET A 234 15.67 4.96 11.41
CA MET A 234 15.20 6.32 11.18
C MET A 234 16.06 7.38 11.88
N ARG A 235 16.53 7.11 13.09
CA ARG A 235 17.45 8.01 13.82
C ARG A 235 18.82 8.10 13.15
N LEU A 236 19.33 6.96 12.68
CA LEU A 236 20.62 6.88 11.99
C LEU A 236 20.60 7.63 10.66
N LEU A 237 19.44 7.87 10.05
CA LEU A 237 19.33 8.68 8.82
C LEU A 237 19.96 10.08 8.99
N ASN A 238 19.84 10.68 10.18
CA ASN A 238 20.47 11.98 10.44
C ASN A 238 22.00 11.88 10.54
N GLN A 239 22.54 10.76 11.02
CA GLN A 239 23.97 10.49 11.06
C GLN A 239 24.52 10.12 9.67
N ALA A 240 23.75 9.35 8.90
CA ALA A 240 24.03 9.04 7.51
C ALA A 240 24.18 10.30 6.66
N LYS A 241 23.33 11.31 6.87
CA LYS A 241 23.45 12.64 6.23
C LYS A 241 24.78 13.34 6.52
N ALA A 242 25.43 13.03 7.63
CA ALA A 242 26.76 13.55 7.98
C ALA A 242 27.91 12.78 7.32
N GLY A 243 27.62 11.77 6.51
CA GLY A 243 28.60 11.00 5.73
C GLY A 243 29.15 9.75 6.45
N CYS A 244 28.49 9.27 7.51
CA CYS A 244 28.86 8.01 8.16
C CYS A 244 28.58 6.79 7.24
N ASP A 245 29.39 5.73 7.39
CA ASP A 245 29.26 4.48 6.64
C ASP A 245 28.06 3.63 7.13
N VAL A 246 27.27 3.05 6.20
CA VAL A 246 26.07 2.25 6.52
C VAL A 246 26.41 1.06 7.41
N ARG A 247 27.47 0.33 7.09
CA ARG A 247 27.83 -0.90 7.81
C ARG A 247 28.28 -0.59 9.22
N ASP A 248 29.04 0.49 9.39
CA ASP A 248 29.43 0.94 10.73
C ASP A 248 28.19 1.34 11.53
N LEU A 249 27.25 2.11 10.94
CA LEU A 249 25.98 2.46 11.60
C LEU A 249 25.15 1.23 11.98
N VAL A 250 25.00 0.27 11.07
CA VAL A 250 24.27 -1.00 11.28
C VAL A 250 24.92 -1.82 12.38
N LYS A 251 26.25 -1.96 12.34
CA LYS A 251 27.02 -2.75 13.30
C LYS A 251 27.03 -2.12 14.69
N ASP A 252 27.25 -0.81 14.77
CA ASP A 252 27.34 -0.08 16.04
C ASP A 252 25.99 -0.02 16.74
N GLN A 253 24.89 0.06 15.99
CA GLN A 253 23.54 0.01 16.55
C GLN A 253 23.01 -1.42 16.71
N GLY A 254 23.74 -2.43 16.21
CA GLY A 254 23.35 -3.83 16.30
C GLY A 254 22.04 -4.14 15.59
N LEU A 255 21.82 -3.53 14.42
CA LEU A 255 20.68 -3.84 13.54
C LEU A 255 20.96 -5.17 12.83
N VAL A 256 20.03 -6.12 12.91
CA VAL A 256 20.20 -7.47 12.35
C VAL A 256 19.09 -7.80 11.35
N GLY A 257 17.92 -7.16 11.45
CA GLY A 257 16.80 -7.38 10.55
C GLY A 257 17.03 -6.86 9.14
N TYR A 258 16.48 -7.61 8.17
CA TYR A 258 16.40 -7.20 6.77
C TYR A 258 15.59 -5.90 6.56
N PRO A 259 14.45 -5.65 7.23
CA PRO A 259 13.66 -4.43 6.98
C PRO A 259 14.39 -3.13 7.38
N SER A 260 15.10 -3.15 8.51
CA SER A 260 15.82 -1.98 9.02
C SER A 260 17.06 -1.67 8.20
N THR A 261 17.81 -2.71 7.79
CA THR A 261 18.94 -2.57 6.85
C THR A 261 18.47 -2.08 5.48
N SER A 262 17.41 -2.67 4.91
CA SER A 262 16.82 -2.23 3.64
C SER A 262 16.36 -0.77 3.69
N THR A 263 15.76 -0.32 4.80
CA THR A 263 15.35 1.09 4.97
C THR A 263 16.55 2.04 4.98
N LEU A 264 17.63 1.67 5.67
CA LEU A 264 18.87 2.46 5.65
C LEU A 264 19.46 2.52 4.25
N GLU A 265 19.61 1.37 3.58
CA GLU A 265 20.17 1.34 2.24
C GLU A 265 19.34 2.15 1.25
N ALA A 266 18.01 2.04 1.28
CA ALA A 266 17.11 2.84 0.45
C ALA A 266 17.34 4.34 0.67
N PHE A 267 17.51 4.78 1.92
CA PHE A 267 17.83 6.17 2.21
C PHE A 267 19.17 6.62 1.59
N PHE A 268 20.22 5.80 1.69
CA PHE A 268 21.51 6.13 1.07
C PHE A 268 21.41 6.19 -0.45
N VAL A 269 20.66 5.26 -1.06
CA VAL A 269 20.39 5.25 -2.50
C VAL A 269 19.65 6.51 -2.95
N ASP A 270 18.66 6.98 -2.18
CA ASP A 270 17.93 8.21 -2.52
C ASP A 270 18.81 9.47 -2.37
N HIS A 271 19.80 9.43 -1.48
CA HIS A 271 20.66 10.56 -1.12
C HIS A 271 22.11 10.33 -1.57
N ALA A 272 23.03 10.06 -0.65
CA ALA A 272 24.48 10.14 -0.89
C ALA A 272 24.98 9.21 -2.01
N ALA A 273 24.48 7.96 -2.07
CA ALA A 273 24.83 7.03 -3.13
C ALA A 273 24.18 7.44 -4.46
N GLY A 274 22.92 7.86 -4.44
CA GLY A 274 22.25 8.39 -5.63
C GLY A 274 22.93 9.63 -6.20
N ASP A 275 23.41 10.54 -5.34
CA ASP A 275 24.11 11.75 -5.74
C ASP A 275 25.46 11.44 -6.41
N MET A 276 26.19 10.43 -5.93
CA MET A 276 27.39 9.92 -6.61
C MET A 276 27.07 9.41 -8.01
N ILE A 277 26.02 8.60 -8.15
CA ILE A 277 25.58 8.09 -9.45
C ILE A 277 25.16 9.23 -10.39
N ARG A 278 24.44 10.23 -9.88
CA ARG A 278 24.06 11.43 -10.65
C ARG A 278 25.28 12.26 -11.05
N ALA A 279 26.31 12.32 -10.22
CA ALA A 279 27.58 12.98 -10.52
C ALA A 279 28.45 12.21 -11.53
N GLY A 280 28.08 10.97 -11.83
CA GLY A 280 28.72 10.12 -12.84
C GLY A 280 29.69 9.08 -12.29
N ASP A 281 29.70 8.84 -10.98
CA ASP A 281 30.41 7.69 -10.41
C ASP A 281 29.77 6.37 -10.85
N THR A 282 30.54 5.29 -10.78
CA THR A 282 30.05 3.95 -11.14
C THR A 282 29.16 3.36 -10.05
N VAL A 283 28.23 2.48 -10.45
CA VAL A 283 27.38 1.74 -9.51
C VAL A 283 28.21 0.94 -8.51
N GLN A 284 29.32 0.34 -8.98
CA GLN A 284 30.23 -0.41 -8.12
C GLN A 284 30.89 0.47 -7.06
N GLN A 285 31.35 1.68 -7.41
CA GLN A 285 31.95 2.61 -6.45
C GLN A 285 30.95 3.04 -5.39
N ALA A 286 29.69 3.31 -5.74
CA ALA A 286 28.67 3.65 -4.76
C ALA A 286 28.36 2.46 -3.83
N ILE A 287 28.21 1.25 -4.38
CA ILE A 287 27.99 0.02 -3.60
C ILE A 287 29.14 -0.23 -2.63
N GLU A 288 30.39 -0.13 -3.09
CA GLU A 288 31.57 -0.37 -2.25
C GLU A 288 31.75 0.70 -1.19
N ARG A 289 31.50 1.98 -1.53
CA ARG A 289 31.69 3.10 -0.61
C ARG A 289 30.68 3.13 0.53
N PHE A 290 29.44 2.74 0.27
CA PHE A 290 28.38 2.73 1.27
C PHE A 290 28.04 1.31 1.74
N GLU A 291 28.84 0.32 1.33
CA GLU A 291 28.71 -1.09 1.68
C GLU A 291 27.27 -1.65 1.51
N LEU A 292 26.57 -1.25 0.45
CA LEU A 292 25.19 -1.65 0.19
C LEU A 292 25.15 -3.13 -0.21
N GLN A 293 24.32 -3.93 0.45
CA GLN A 293 24.22 -5.38 0.20
C GLN A 293 22.87 -5.80 -0.37
N GLY A 294 21.82 -5.01 -0.17
CA GLY A 294 20.48 -5.30 -0.65
C GLY A 294 20.39 -5.27 -2.18
N TYR A 295 19.72 -6.29 -2.71
CA TYR A 295 19.44 -6.41 -4.14
C TYR A 295 18.65 -5.20 -4.66
N ASP A 296 17.65 -4.73 -3.90
CA ASP A 296 16.81 -3.59 -4.26
C ASP A 296 17.62 -2.30 -4.37
N SER A 297 18.59 -2.11 -3.48
CA SER A 297 19.51 -0.99 -3.47
C SER A 297 20.41 -0.99 -4.72
N HIS A 298 20.94 -2.16 -5.08
CA HIS A 298 21.76 -2.32 -6.29
C HIS A 298 20.94 -2.04 -7.55
N HIS A 299 19.74 -2.62 -7.65
CA HIS A 299 18.84 -2.40 -8.78
C HIS A 299 18.44 -0.92 -8.92
N THR A 300 18.17 -0.24 -7.80
CA THR A 300 17.83 1.19 -7.80
C THR A 300 19.01 2.06 -8.21
N LEU A 301 20.25 1.74 -7.79
CA LEU A 301 21.44 2.46 -8.28
C LEU A 301 21.69 2.26 -9.77
N HIS A 302 21.53 1.04 -10.29
CA HIS A 302 21.57 0.79 -11.74
C HIS A 302 20.51 1.62 -12.46
N THR A 303 19.31 1.70 -11.89
CA THR A 303 18.23 2.52 -12.41
C THR A 303 18.59 4.01 -12.46
N LEU A 304 19.13 4.55 -11.38
CA LEU A 304 19.59 5.94 -11.32
C LEU A 304 20.70 6.21 -12.35
N ALA A 305 21.64 5.29 -12.52
CA ALA A 305 22.72 5.45 -13.49
C ALA A 305 22.17 5.58 -14.92
N ILE A 306 21.22 4.72 -15.28
CA ILE A 306 20.55 4.72 -16.58
C ILE A 306 19.73 5.99 -16.78
N CYS A 307 19.00 6.44 -15.77
CA CYS A 307 18.15 7.64 -15.87
C CYS A 307 18.93 8.96 -15.86
N HIS A 308 20.22 8.93 -15.51
CA HIS A 308 21.08 10.11 -15.40
C HIS A 308 22.36 9.94 -16.23
N ALA A 309 23.53 9.90 -15.60
CA ALA A 309 24.81 10.04 -16.28
C ALA A 309 25.05 9.03 -17.42
N ALA A 310 24.65 7.76 -17.26
CA ALA A 310 24.77 6.79 -18.33
C ALA A 310 23.76 7.07 -19.46
N GLY A 311 22.53 7.42 -19.11
CA GLY A 311 21.50 7.83 -20.06
C GLY A 311 21.89 9.05 -20.87
N ASP A 312 22.50 10.05 -20.25
CA ASP A 312 22.96 11.29 -20.88
C ASP A 312 24.07 11.02 -21.91
N CYS A 313 25.06 10.19 -21.55
CA CYS A 313 26.11 9.76 -22.47
C CYS A 313 25.56 9.04 -23.70
N VAL A 314 24.65 8.11 -23.47
CA VAL A 314 24.00 7.36 -24.54
C VAL A 314 23.10 8.27 -25.39
N SER A 315 22.44 9.24 -24.78
CA SER A 315 21.64 10.27 -25.47
C SER A 315 22.50 11.23 -26.30
N ALA A 316 23.77 11.40 -25.94
CA ALA A 316 24.77 12.13 -26.72
C ALA A 316 25.35 11.32 -27.89
N GLY A 317 24.91 10.06 -28.07
CA GLY A 317 25.30 9.19 -29.17
C GLY A 317 26.42 8.21 -28.86
N GLU A 318 26.84 8.09 -27.59
CA GLU A 318 27.81 7.06 -27.20
C GLU A 318 27.20 5.64 -27.27
N ALA A 319 28.04 4.64 -27.59
CA ALA A 319 27.59 3.26 -27.72
C ALA A 319 27.14 2.68 -26.36
N PRO A 320 25.90 2.16 -26.23
CA PRO A 320 25.36 1.71 -24.95
C PRO A 320 26.21 0.69 -24.20
N LEU A 321 26.88 -0.21 -24.93
CA LEU A 321 27.73 -1.25 -24.33
C LEU A 321 29.00 -0.64 -23.68
N GLU A 322 29.60 0.36 -24.32
CA GLU A 322 30.77 1.06 -23.78
C GLU A 322 30.38 1.90 -22.56
N VAL A 323 29.24 2.60 -22.66
CA VAL A 323 28.71 3.38 -21.54
C VAL A 323 28.35 2.47 -20.35
N ALA A 324 27.68 1.33 -20.60
CA ALA A 324 27.38 0.36 -19.54
C ALA A 324 28.65 -0.13 -18.84
N GLY A 325 29.71 -0.43 -19.59
CA GLY A 325 31.02 -0.79 -19.04
C GLY A 325 31.61 0.31 -18.16
N ARG A 326 31.54 1.57 -18.62
CA ARG A 326 32.05 2.74 -17.88
C ARG A 326 31.33 2.96 -16.55
N PHE A 327 30.01 2.81 -16.50
CA PHE A 327 29.21 3.03 -15.28
C PHE A 327 29.03 1.76 -14.42
N GLY A 328 29.65 0.64 -14.81
CA GLY A 328 29.57 -0.62 -14.06
C GLY A 328 28.22 -1.35 -14.19
N ILE A 329 27.44 -1.08 -15.24
CA ILE A 329 26.15 -1.73 -15.51
C ILE A 329 26.40 -3.09 -16.18
N LYS A 330 26.49 -4.16 -15.39
CA LYS A 330 26.84 -5.50 -15.88
C LYS A 330 25.62 -6.37 -16.24
N ASN A 331 24.46 -6.08 -15.67
CA ASN A 331 23.25 -6.87 -15.91
C ASN A 331 22.74 -6.64 -17.35
N LEU A 332 22.60 -7.71 -18.13
CA LEU A 332 22.13 -7.64 -19.52
C LEU A 332 20.75 -6.96 -19.66
N PHE A 333 19.85 -7.12 -18.67
CA PHE A 333 18.57 -6.42 -18.64
C PHE A 333 18.76 -4.91 -18.57
N GLU A 334 19.64 -4.44 -17.69
CA GLU A 334 19.95 -3.02 -17.51
C GLU A 334 20.72 -2.44 -18.71
N VAL A 335 21.61 -3.22 -19.34
CA VAL A 335 22.26 -2.83 -20.60
C VAL A 335 21.24 -2.65 -21.72
N ARG A 336 20.26 -3.55 -21.83
CA ARG A 336 19.16 -3.39 -22.80
C ARG A 336 18.32 -2.16 -22.49
N ARG A 337 18.06 -1.89 -21.22
CA ARG A 337 17.32 -0.71 -20.77
C ARG A 337 18.06 0.59 -21.09
N LEU A 338 19.38 0.60 -20.90
CA LEU A 338 20.25 1.69 -21.32
C LEU A 338 20.27 1.86 -22.84
N ALA A 339 20.34 0.78 -23.61
CA ALA A 339 20.28 0.83 -25.07
C ALA A 339 18.94 1.37 -25.57
N ARG A 340 17.83 1.04 -24.90
CA ARG A 340 16.54 1.67 -25.19
C ARG A 340 16.58 3.18 -24.93
N TRP A 341 17.29 3.62 -23.89
CA TRP A 341 17.51 5.04 -23.57
C TRP A 341 18.16 5.81 -24.75
N SER A 342 19.05 5.17 -25.53
CA SER A 342 19.63 5.77 -26.75
C SER A 342 18.57 6.10 -27.80
N GLY A 343 17.64 5.16 -28.00
CA GLY A 343 16.49 5.36 -28.88
C GLY A 343 15.53 6.44 -28.35
N GLN A 344 15.53 6.71 -27.04
CA GLN A 344 14.63 7.71 -26.45
C GLN A 344 14.92 9.13 -26.90
N GLN A 345 16.16 9.50 -27.25
CA GLN A 345 16.45 10.86 -27.74
C GLN A 345 15.76 11.10 -29.10
N GLU A 346 15.90 10.15 -30.03
CA GLU A 346 15.26 10.20 -31.35
C GLU A 346 13.73 10.06 -31.23
N VAL A 347 13.27 9.15 -30.37
CA VAL A 347 11.85 8.98 -30.06
C VAL A 347 11.28 10.25 -29.42
N ARG A 348 11.96 10.88 -28.47
CA ARG A 348 11.53 12.10 -27.79
C ARG A 348 11.49 13.28 -28.74
N THR A 349 12.52 13.47 -29.57
CA THR A 349 12.52 14.51 -30.60
C THR A 349 11.41 14.28 -31.64
N ALA A 350 11.16 13.03 -32.03
CA ALA A 350 10.04 12.67 -32.88
C ALA A 350 8.69 12.95 -32.19
N LEU A 351 8.53 12.61 -30.90
CA LEU A 351 7.29 12.83 -30.13
C LEU A 351 6.99 14.32 -29.91
N LEU A 352 8.02 15.16 -29.88
CA LEU A 352 7.88 16.61 -29.75
C LEU A 352 7.59 17.31 -31.09
N SER A 353 7.65 16.58 -32.21
CA SER A 353 7.33 17.15 -33.51
C SER A 353 5.81 17.40 -33.63
N PRO A 354 5.38 18.53 -34.23
CA PRO A 354 3.95 18.78 -34.45
C PRO A 354 3.27 17.63 -35.21
N GLY A 355 2.17 17.11 -34.66
CA GLY A 355 1.43 15.99 -35.23
C GLY A 355 2.07 14.60 -35.02
N ALA A 356 2.99 14.47 -34.07
CA ALA A 356 3.59 13.19 -33.72
C ALA A 356 2.54 12.17 -33.27
N HIS A 357 2.50 11.01 -33.95
CA HIS A 357 1.63 9.89 -33.58
C HIS A 357 2.44 8.83 -32.84
N VAL A 358 2.13 8.58 -31.57
CA VAL A 358 2.85 7.67 -30.67
C VAL A 358 3.01 6.30 -31.31
N GLY A 359 1.93 5.69 -31.80
CA GLY A 359 1.98 4.36 -32.43
C GLY A 359 2.88 4.29 -33.67
N HIS A 360 3.02 5.36 -34.45
CA HIS A 360 3.91 5.35 -35.62
C HIS A 360 5.37 5.44 -35.20
N ILE A 361 5.67 6.25 -34.19
CA ILE A 361 7.02 6.39 -33.65
C ILE A 361 7.43 5.09 -32.96
N ALA A 362 6.54 4.47 -32.20
CA ALA A 362 6.79 3.18 -31.58
C ALA A 362 7.08 2.10 -32.62
N TYR A 363 6.21 1.96 -33.63
CA TYR A 363 6.41 1.00 -34.71
C TYR A 363 7.74 1.21 -35.45
N ARG A 364 8.10 2.45 -35.78
CA ARG A 364 9.35 2.77 -36.49
C ARG A 364 10.61 2.41 -35.68
N ASN A 365 10.51 2.42 -34.36
CA ASN A 365 11.62 2.14 -33.45
C ASN A 365 11.54 0.74 -32.82
N ASP A 366 10.67 -0.13 -33.33
CA ASP A 366 10.42 -1.50 -32.80
C ASP A 366 10.15 -1.51 -31.29
N ILE A 367 9.37 -0.53 -30.82
CA ILE A 367 8.95 -0.43 -29.43
C ILE A 367 7.65 -1.22 -29.26
N GLN A 368 7.76 -2.37 -28.61
CA GLN A 368 6.61 -3.22 -28.24
C GLN A 368 6.39 -3.25 -26.72
N ASP A 369 7.29 -2.63 -25.96
CA ASP A 369 7.26 -2.58 -24.51
C ASP A 369 6.11 -1.68 -24.04
N ARG A 370 5.14 -2.27 -23.32
CA ARG A 370 3.90 -1.59 -22.95
C ARG A 370 4.15 -0.43 -21.99
N GLU A 371 5.05 -0.60 -21.02
CA GLU A 371 5.39 0.46 -20.06
C GLU A 371 6.05 1.63 -20.79
N PHE A 372 6.93 1.34 -21.75
CA PHE A 372 7.57 2.38 -22.53
C PHE A 372 6.57 3.12 -23.45
N LEU A 373 5.59 2.42 -24.03
CA LEU A 373 4.50 3.04 -24.77
C LEU A 373 3.68 4.00 -23.89
N GLU A 374 3.34 3.59 -22.67
CA GLU A 374 2.59 4.44 -21.74
C GLU A 374 3.38 5.70 -21.35
N LEU A 375 4.70 5.60 -21.19
CA LEU A 375 5.57 6.75 -20.98
C LEU A 375 5.59 7.69 -22.19
N MET A 376 5.63 7.16 -23.41
CA MET A 376 5.54 7.97 -24.64
C MET A 376 4.21 8.71 -24.74
N GLU A 377 3.09 8.04 -24.44
CA GLU A 377 1.75 8.63 -24.40
C GLU A 377 1.65 9.74 -23.35
N GLN A 378 2.17 9.49 -22.14
CA GLN A 378 2.22 10.48 -21.06
C GLN A 378 3.00 11.73 -21.47
N LEU A 379 4.16 11.55 -22.12
CA LEU A 379 4.99 12.67 -22.57
C LEU A 379 4.29 13.53 -23.63
N VAL A 380 3.60 12.89 -24.60
CA VAL A 380 2.81 13.62 -25.62
C VAL A 380 1.61 14.32 -24.98
N PHE A 381 0.97 13.69 -24.00
CA PHE A 381 -0.11 14.30 -23.22
C PHE A 381 0.36 15.59 -22.53
N GLU A 382 1.42 15.51 -21.74
CA GLU A 382 1.91 16.64 -20.94
C GLU A 382 2.38 17.82 -21.79
N ARG A 383 2.99 17.55 -22.95
CA ARG A 383 3.60 18.58 -23.80
C ARG A 383 2.62 19.24 -24.76
N THR A 384 1.77 18.45 -25.41
CA THR A 384 0.99 18.94 -26.57
C THR A 384 -0.50 18.70 -26.37
N ALA A 385 -0.90 17.46 -26.03
CA ALA A 385 -2.30 17.07 -25.99
C ALA A 385 -3.08 17.84 -24.89
N ARG A 386 -2.45 18.07 -23.74
CA ARG A 386 -3.01 18.81 -22.60
C ARG A 386 -3.48 20.21 -22.99
N GLN A 387 -2.65 20.98 -23.70
CA GLN A 387 -3.00 22.36 -24.08
C GLN A 387 -4.20 22.39 -25.03
N ARG A 388 -4.29 21.43 -25.96
CA ARG A 388 -5.43 21.31 -26.88
C ARG A 388 -6.73 20.97 -26.16
N ILE A 389 -6.68 20.07 -25.18
CA ILE A 389 -7.85 19.77 -24.33
C ILE A 389 -8.27 21.02 -23.54
N LEU A 390 -7.32 21.75 -22.95
CA LEU A 390 -7.60 23.00 -22.24
C LEU A 390 -8.21 24.08 -23.15
N SER A 391 -7.90 24.07 -24.45
CA SER A 391 -8.55 24.93 -25.45
C SER A 391 -9.97 24.48 -25.84
N GLY A 392 -10.45 23.38 -25.27
CA GLY A 392 -11.77 22.81 -25.49
C GLY A 392 -11.88 21.87 -26.68
N GLU A 393 -10.77 21.33 -27.17
CA GLU A 393 -10.78 20.29 -28.19
C GLU A 393 -11.20 18.94 -27.61
N SER A 394 -11.93 18.14 -28.40
CA SER A 394 -12.41 16.82 -28.00
C SER A 394 -11.26 15.88 -27.63
N CYS A 395 -11.34 15.22 -26.46
CA CYS A 395 -10.39 14.20 -26.02
C CYS A 395 -10.25 13.11 -27.08
N ARG A 396 -11.34 12.68 -27.72
CA ARG A 396 -11.33 11.65 -28.78
C ARG A 396 -10.51 12.09 -29.99
N LYS A 397 -10.67 13.33 -30.43
CA LYS A 397 -9.93 13.87 -31.59
C LYS A 397 -8.44 13.96 -31.27
N VAL A 398 -8.11 14.49 -30.09
CA VAL A 398 -6.72 14.57 -29.60
C VAL A 398 -6.12 13.17 -29.47
N GLN A 399 -6.86 12.21 -28.92
CA GLN A 399 -6.45 10.81 -28.78
C GLN A 399 -6.08 10.19 -30.14
N GLN A 400 -6.96 10.33 -31.13
CA GLN A 400 -6.75 9.77 -32.48
C GLN A 400 -5.58 10.42 -33.21
N GLU A 401 -5.40 11.72 -33.07
CA GLU A 401 -4.34 12.45 -33.78
C GLU A 401 -2.95 12.11 -33.22
N PHE A 402 -2.82 12.00 -31.89
CA PHE A 402 -1.56 11.66 -31.25
C PHE A 402 -1.36 10.15 -31.06
N GLY A 403 -2.34 9.31 -31.39
CA GLY A 403 -2.25 7.86 -31.22
C GLY A 403 -2.17 7.40 -29.78
N ILE A 404 -2.84 8.10 -28.86
CA ILE A 404 -2.84 7.76 -27.42
C ILE A 404 -3.85 6.64 -27.18
N GLY A 405 -3.48 5.53 -26.57
CA GLY A 405 -4.40 4.46 -26.20
C GLY A 405 -5.14 3.81 -27.38
N SER A 406 -4.48 3.67 -28.53
CA SER A 406 -5.06 2.99 -29.71
C SER A 406 -5.39 1.51 -29.44
N ASP A 407 -4.68 0.88 -28.50
CA ASP A 407 -4.70 -0.57 -28.32
C ASP A 407 -5.33 -1.01 -26.99
N ASN A 408 -5.75 -0.06 -26.14
CA ASN A 408 -6.24 -0.37 -24.79
C ASN A 408 -7.35 0.59 -24.34
N GLU A 409 -8.53 0.04 -24.04
CA GLU A 409 -9.67 0.78 -23.51
C GLU A 409 -9.43 1.27 -22.06
N CYS A 410 -8.52 0.63 -21.32
CA CYS A 410 -8.18 0.96 -19.93
C CYS A 410 -6.91 1.81 -19.81
N ASN A 411 -6.67 2.71 -20.76
CA ASN A 411 -5.47 3.54 -20.75
C ASN A 411 -5.53 4.65 -19.68
N ALA A 412 -4.56 4.66 -18.76
CA ALA A 412 -4.47 5.65 -17.68
C ALA A 412 -4.37 7.10 -18.20
N VAL A 413 -3.63 7.32 -19.28
CA VAL A 413 -3.45 8.65 -19.91
C VAL A 413 -4.76 9.16 -20.49
N VAL A 414 -5.54 8.28 -21.14
CA VAL A 414 -6.88 8.63 -21.66
C VAL A 414 -7.80 9.05 -20.52
N ARG A 415 -7.76 8.34 -19.39
CA ARG A 415 -8.54 8.73 -18.20
C ARG A 415 -8.10 10.09 -17.67
N GLN A 416 -6.80 10.38 -17.61
CA GLN A 416 -6.30 11.71 -17.22
C GLN A 416 -6.78 12.82 -18.18
N MET A 417 -6.77 12.57 -19.49
CA MET A 417 -7.31 13.49 -20.49
C MET A 417 -8.79 13.80 -20.25
N GLU A 418 -9.61 12.77 -20.01
CA GLU A 418 -11.04 12.93 -19.77
C GLU A 418 -11.33 13.63 -18.44
N ILE A 419 -10.57 13.35 -17.37
CA ILE A 419 -10.66 14.05 -16.09
C ILE A 419 -10.31 15.55 -16.25
N LEU A 420 -9.24 15.86 -16.98
CA LEU A 420 -8.84 17.24 -17.24
C LEU A 420 -9.93 17.99 -18.01
N SER A 421 -10.43 17.39 -19.09
CA SER A 421 -11.53 17.93 -19.89
C SER A 421 -12.79 18.16 -19.06
N PHE A 422 -13.13 17.19 -18.18
CA PHE A 422 -14.23 17.28 -17.24
C PHE A 422 -14.10 18.52 -16.34
N ASN A 423 -12.96 18.68 -15.66
CA ASN A 423 -12.75 19.74 -14.69
C ASN A 423 -12.72 21.13 -15.33
N GLU A 424 -12.00 21.26 -16.43
CA GLU A 424 -11.59 22.57 -16.95
C GLU A 424 -12.56 23.13 -18.01
N VAL A 425 -13.25 22.27 -18.75
CA VAL A 425 -14.06 22.72 -19.91
C VAL A 425 -15.49 22.22 -19.85
N ALA A 426 -15.69 20.92 -19.64
CA ALA A 426 -17.01 20.30 -19.71
C ALA A 426 -17.92 20.70 -18.53
N ALA A 427 -17.43 20.62 -17.28
CA ALA A 427 -18.22 21.01 -16.11
C ALA A 427 -18.63 22.50 -16.12
N PRO A 428 -17.73 23.46 -16.46
CA PRO A 428 -18.13 24.84 -16.67
C PRO A 428 -19.21 25.02 -17.75
N ALA A 429 -19.13 24.29 -18.88
CA ALA A 429 -20.14 24.37 -19.94
C ALA A 429 -21.52 23.89 -19.47
N VAL A 430 -21.59 22.79 -18.70
CA VAL A 430 -22.86 22.33 -18.11
C VAL A 430 -23.42 23.35 -17.13
N ARG A 431 -22.57 23.94 -16.27
CA ARG A 431 -23.01 25.00 -15.34
C ARG A 431 -23.53 26.23 -16.06
N ALA A 432 -22.97 26.55 -17.22
CA ALA A 432 -23.46 27.61 -18.11
C ALA A 432 -24.77 27.25 -18.86
N GLY A 433 -25.30 26.04 -18.66
CA GLY A 433 -26.60 25.61 -19.19
C GLY A 433 -26.52 24.77 -20.46
N VAL A 434 -25.33 24.36 -20.91
CA VAL A 434 -25.21 23.46 -22.08
C VAL A 434 -25.71 22.05 -21.70
N PRO A 435 -26.57 21.41 -22.50
CA PRO A 435 -27.03 20.05 -22.26
C PRO A 435 -25.88 19.04 -22.13
N VAL A 436 -26.00 18.11 -21.18
CA VAL A 436 -24.94 17.15 -20.84
C VAL A 436 -24.56 16.26 -22.01
N ASP A 437 -25.53 15.82 -22.80
CA ASP A 437 -25.32 15.04 -24.03
C ASP A 437 -24.46 15.80 -25.04
N GLN A 438 -24.74 17.08 -25.27
CA GLN A 438 -23.94 17.94 -26.15
C GLN A 438 -22.52 18.15 -25.61
N VAL A 439 -22.36 18.30 -24.30
CA VAL A 439 -21.04 18.44 -23.66
C VAL A 439 -20.22 17.16 -23.80
N VAL A 440 -20.84 16.00 -23.53
CA VAL A 440 -20.19 14.69 -23.62
C VAL A 440 -19.73 14.42 -25.05
N GLU A 441 -20.60 14.65 -26.03
CA GLU A 441 -20.26 14.48 -27.45
C GLU A 441 -19.16 15.45 -27.90
N ARG A 442 -19.29 16.74 -27.56
CA ARG A 442 -18.33 17.78 -27.95
C ARG A 442 -16.94 17.54 -27.40
N PHE A 443 -16.82 17.17 -26.12
CA PHE A 443 -15.52 17.02 -25.46
C PHE A 443 -15.01 15.57 -25.47
N GLY A 444 -15.80 14.61 -25.96
CA GLY A 444 -15.40 13.22 -26.15
C GLY A 444 -15.12 12.48 -24.85
N ILE A 445 -15.93 12.71 -23.80
CA ILE A 445 -15.81 12.03 -22.50
C ILE A 445 -16.52 10.68 -22.57
N ARG A 446 -15.85 9.58 -22.22
CA ARG A 446 -16.44 8.22 -22.26
C ARG A 446 -16.58 7.58 -20.88
N ASP A 447 -15.77 8.01 -19.92
CA ASP A 447 -15.83 7.52 -18.55
C ASP A 447 -17.24 7.77 -17.97
N SER A 448 -17.96 6.67 -17.76
CA SER A 448 -19.35 6.69 -17.27
C SER A 448 -19.47 7.34 -15.90
N SER A 449 -18.43 7.30 -15.07
CA SER A 449 -18.41 7.98 -13.78
C SER A 449 -18.35 9.50 -13.93
N LEU A 450 -17.60 10.00 -14.93
CA LEU A 450 -17.55 11.43 -15.25
C LEU A 450 -18.85 11.92 -15.87
N ILE A 451 -19.46 11.13 -16.76
CA ILE A 451 -20.77 11.44 -17.37
C ILE A 451 -21.85 11.56 -16.29
N ARG A 452 -21.90 10.62 -15.33
CA ARG A 452 -22.82 10.69 -14.18
C ARG A 452 -22.58 11.94 -13.33
N LYS A 453 -21.32 12.31 -13.10
CA LYS A 453 -20.98 13.55 -12.38
C LYS A 453 -21.45 14.80 -13.12
N LEU A 454 -21.31 14.86 -14.45
CA LEU A 454 -21.83 15.97 -15.25
C LEU A 454 -23.35 16.11 -15.11
N ALA A 455 -24.07 14.99 -15.14
CA ALA A 455 -25.53 14.98 -14.99
C ALA A 455 -26.05 15.48 -13.62
N LEU A 456 -25.19 15.46 -12.60
CA LEU A 456 -25.51 15.92 -11.24
C LEU A 456 -25.12 17.38 -11.00
N LEU A 457 -24.44 18.04 -11.94
CA LEU A 457 -24.06 19.45 -11.77
C LEU A 457 -25.30 20.35 -11.80
N PRO A 458 -25.35 21.39 -10.93
CA PRO A 458 -26.43 22.36 -10.99
C PRO A 458 -26.36 23.09 -12.32
N THR A 459 -27.36 22.89 -13.17
CA THR A 459 -27.55 23.72 -14.36
C THR A 459 -28.01 25.08 -13.85
N GLY A 460 -27.26 26.13 -14.20
CA GLY A 460 -27.71 27.49 -13.93
C GLY A 460 -29.03 27.68 -14.67
N ARG A 461 -30.17 27.53 -13.98
CA ARG A 461 -31.43 28.10 -14.46
C ARG A 461 -31.11 29.58 -14.62
N ALA A 462 -30.90 30.00 -15.87
CA ALA A 462 -30.89 31.41 -16.21
C ALA A 462 -32.16 31.97 -15.60
N ASN A 463 -32.00 32.73 -14.52
CA ASN A 463 -33.11 33.42 -13.89
C ASN A 463 -33.61 34.36 -15.00
N PRO A 464 -34.79 34.13 -15.60
CA PRO A 464 -35.25 34.96 -16.70
C PRO A 464 -35.43 36.37 -16.12
N ARG A 465 -34.52 37.27 -16.47
CA ARG A 465 -34.64 38.70 -16.15
C ARG A 465 -35.38 39.39 -17.28
#